data_AF-A0A7J4R091-F1
#
_entry.id   AF-A0A7J4R091-F1
#
_cell.length_a   1.000
_cell.length_b   1.000
_cell.length_c   1.000
_cell.angle_alpha   90.00
_cell.angle_beta   90.00
_cell.angle_gamma   90.00
#
_symmetry.space_group_name_H-M   'P 1'
#
loop_
_entity.id
_entity.type
_entity.pdbx_description
1 polymer ?
#
loop_
_entity_poly.entity_id
_entity_poly.type
_entity_poly.pdbx_seq_one_letter_code
_entity_poly.pdbx_strand_id
1 'polypeptide(L)'
;SELAERRDGRLHIHVSETRKEVADCKEANGLYPVEYLDSIDFFQPGTIFAHASWVKKNEIRMMAEHNVTAVHCPSSNMKLACGGTLSFPPYRDAGVDVRIGTDGAASSGNGLNLLHEARLASLVQRHDHWDATLLPAQEIFQIATKGSQDWVAWNLDDIRMRPLGRSNNRHLANLIYNGGECLDVWVNGQALRKDGVTLTLDEKKIISELDNAVHSYYEGVE
;
A
#
# COMPACT_ATOMS: atom_id res chain seq x y z
N SER A 1 -0.95 -3.25 -23.50
CA SER A 1 0.25 -4.07 -23.25
C SER A 1 1.40 -3.71 -24.19
N GLU A 2 1.22 -3.72 -25.52
CA GLU A 2 2.34 -3.57 -26.49
C GLU A 2 3.28 -2.37 -26.27
N LEU A 3 2.75 -1.17 -25.98
CA LEU A 3 3.62 0.00 -25.77
C LEU A 3 4.46 -0.14 -24.49
N ALA A 4 3.88 -0.71 -23.43
CA ALA A 4 4.57 -0.96 -22.18
C ALA A 4 5.69 -1.98 -22.40
N GLU A 5 5.40 -3.09 -23.09
CA GLU A 5 6.40 -4.10 -23.45
C GLU A 5 7.56 -3.51 -24.28
N ARG A 6 7.26 -2.72 -25.33
CA ARG A 6 8.30 -2.05 -26.14
C ARG A 6 9.17 -1.06 -25.37
N ARG A 7 8.75 -0.65 -24.17
CA ARG A 7 9.44 0.33 -23.33
C ARG A 7 9.94 -0.25 -22.00
N ASP A 8 9.87 -1.57 -21.82
CA ASP A 8 10.16 -2.24 -20.54
C ASP A 8 9.38 -1.62 -19.36
N GLY A 9 8.17 -1.16 -19.65
CA GLY A 9 7.25 -0.56 -18.70
C GLY A 9 6.31 -1.60 -18.09
N ARG A 10 5.80 -1.31 -16.89
CA ARG A 10 4.78 -2.11 -16.21
C ARG A 10 3.37 -1.56 -16.48
N LEU A 11 2.36 -2.42 -16.44
CA LEU A 11 0.97 -2.00 -16.39
C LEU A 11 0.56 -1.82 -14.93
N HIS A 12 -0.04 -0.68 -14.61
CA HIS A 12 -0.56 -0.37 -13.29
C HIS A 12 -1.95 0.26 -13.44
N ILE A 13 -2.95 -0.34 -12.80
CA ILE A 13 -4.36 0.07 -12.94
C ILE A 13 -5.11 -0.20 -11.63
N HIS A 14 -6.09 0.67 -11.31
CA HIS A 14 -7.08 0.39 -10.27
C HIS A 14 -8.03 -0.69 -10.76
N VAL A 15 -8.25 -1.74 -9.96
CA VAL A 15 -9.12 -2.87 -10.35
C VAL A 15 -9.99 -3.28 -9.18
N SER A 16 -11.29 -3.45 -9.45
CA SER A 16 -12.27 -3.92 -8.47
C SER A 16 -12.20 -3.13 -7.17
N GLU A 17 -12.00 -1.81 -7.28
CA GLU A 17 -11.92 -0.92 -6.13
C GLU A 17 -13.30 -0.75 -5.51
N THR A 18 -14.34 -0.58 -6.34
CA THR A 18 -15.70 -0.28 -5.87
C THR A 18 -16.70 -1.35 -6.30
N ARG A 19 -17.75 -1.56 -5.49
CA ARG A 19 -18.86 -2.45 -5.88
C ARG A 19 -19.56 -1.99 -7.16
N LYS A 20 -19.62 -0.67 -7.39
CA LYS A 20 -20.22 -0.09 -8.59
C LYS A 20 -19.43 -0.44 -9.83
N GLU A 21 -18.11 -0.28 -9.81
CA GLU A 21 -17.22 -0.70 -10.90
C GLU A 21 -17.44 -2.18 -11.25
N VAL A 22 -17.48 -3.05 -10.24
CA VAL A 22 -17.71 -4.48 -10.43
C VAL A 22 -19.06 -4.76 -11.09
N ALA A 23 -20.13 -4.08 -10.65
CA ALA A 23 -21.46 -4.24 -11.22
C ALA A 23 -21.55 -3.70 -12.66
N ASP A 24 -21.02 -2.51 -12.90
CA ASP A 24 -21.02 -1.85 -14.21
C ASP A 24 -20.21 -2.67 -15.23
N CYS A 25 -19.04 -3.21 -14.82
CA CYS A 25 -18.23 -4.08 -15.68
C CYS A 25 -18.97 -5.37 -16.05
N LYS A 26 -19.66 -5.98 -15.07
CA LYS A 26 -20.47 -7.19 -15.27
C LYS A 26 -21.66 -6.95 -16.20
N GLU A 27 -22.34 -5.82 -16.06
CA GLU A 27 -23.46 -5.43 -16.92
C GLU A 27 -23.00 -5.18 -18.36
N ALA A 28 -21.91 -4.43 -18.55
CA ALA A 28 -21.44 -4.03 -19.86
C ALA A 28 -20.76 -5.18 -20.65
N ASN A 29 -20.01 -6.04 -19.97
CA ASN A 29 -19.15 -7.02 -20.63
C ASN A 29 -19.53 -8.49 -20.35
N GLY A 30 -20.47 -8.73 -19.43
CA GLY A 30 -20.79 -10.08 -18.98
C GLY A 30 -19.68 -10.75 -18.14
N LEU A 31 -18.59 -10.05 -17.83
CA LEU A 31 -17.42 -10.51 -17.09
C LEU A 31 -17.14 -9.60 -15.89
N TYR A 32 -16.54 -10.13 -14.83
CA TYR A 32 -16.05 -9.32 -13.72
C TYR A 32 -14.70 -8.67 -14.07
N PRO A 33 -14.24 -7.60 -13.37
CA PRO A 33 -13.12 -6.79 -13.86
C PRO A 33 -11.84 -7.56 -14.19
N VAL A 34 -11.43 -8.53 -13.37
CA VAL A 34 -10.20 -9.30 -13.65
C VAL A 34 -10.42 -10.26 -14.83
N GLU A 35 -11.60 -10.88 -14.92
CA GLU A 35 -11.99 -11.74 -16.05
C GLU A 35 -12.06 -10.93 -17.37
N TYR A 36 -12.54 -9.69 -17.29
CA TYR A 36 -12.59 -8.80 -18.44
C TYR A 36 -11.18 -8.43 -18.92
N LEU A 37 -10.29 -8.07 -18.00
CA LEU A 37 -8.88 -7.78 -18.32
C LEU A 37 -8.19 -8.99 -18.95
N ASP A 38 -8.51 -10.20 -18.52
CA ASP A 38 -8.05 -11.43 -19.16
C ASP A 38 -8.54 -11.56 -20.60
N SER A 39 -9.84 -11.36 -20.82
CA SER A 39 -10.48 -11.54 -22.13
C SER A 39 -9.96 -10.62 -23.24
N ILE A 40 -9.26 -9.55 -22.87
CA ILE A 40 -8.66 -8.57 -23.80
C ILE A 40 -7.12 -8.65 -23.82
N ASP A 41 -6.54 -9.73 -23.30
CA ASP A 41 -5.09 -9.94 -23.22
C ASP A 41 -4.35 -8.76 -22.54
N PHE A 42 -4.92 -8.22 -21.46
CA PHE A 42 -4.34 -7.07 -20.76
C PHE A 42 -3.04 -7.41 -20.03
N PHE A 43 -2.95 -8.62 -19.46
CA PHE A 43 -1.87 -9.00 -18.55
C PHE A 43 -0.51 -9.01 -19.22
N GLN A 44 0.52 -8.61 -18.46
CA GLN A 44 1.91 -8.79 -18.82
C GLN A 44 2.73 -9.09 -17.55
N PRO A 45 3.97 -9.58 -17.69
CA PRO A 45 4.85 -9.75 -16.53
C PRO A 45 4.98 -8.45 -15.72
N GLY A 46 4.72 -8.54 -14.41
CA GLY A 46 4.80 -7.39 -13.51
C GLY A 46 3.60 -6.44 -13.55
N THR A 47 2.45 -6.87 -14.06
CA THR A 47 1.19 -6.13 -13.90
C THR A 47 0.85 -5.89 -12.43
N ILE A 48 0.43 -4.67 -12.11
CA ILE A 48 0.08 -4.21 -10.76
C ILE A 48 -1.39 -3.81 -10.73
N PHE A 49 -2.16 -4.41 -9.82
CA PHE A 49 -3.54 -4.05 -9.54
C PHE A 49 -3.62 -3.31 -8.22
N ALA A 50 -3.94 -2.01 -8.28
CA ALA A 50 -4.20 -1.22 -7.11
C ALA A 50 -5.61 -1.51 -6.55
N HIS A 51 -5.71 -1.46 -5.22
CA HIS A 51 -6.87 -1.80 -4.40
C HIS A 51 -7.22 -3.29 -4.43
N ALA A 52 -7.62 -3.84 -5.58
CA ALA A 52 -8.04 -5.23 -5.74
C ALA A 52 -8.99 -5.67 -4.61
N SER A 53 -9.96 -4.82 -4.29
CA SER A 53 -10.73 -4.93 -3.05
C SER A 53 -11.90 -5.91 -3.17
N TRP A 54 -12.65 -5.83 -4.26
CA TRP A 54 -13.87 -6.61 -4.54
C TRP A 54 -13.60 -7.67 -5.62
N VAL A 55 -12.68 -8.59 -5.33
CA VAL A 55 -12.24 -9.61 -6.28
C VAL A 55 -12.74 -10.98 -5.83
N LYS A 56 -13.33 -11.76 -6.73
CA LYS A 56 -13.80 -13.11 -6.42
C LYS A 56 -12.63 -14.10 -6.31
N LYS A 57 -12.86 -15.22 -5.60
CA LYS A 57 -11.84 -16.28 -5.44
C LYS A 57 -11.32 -16.85 -6.76
N ASN A 58 -12.13 -16.89 -7.82
CA ASN A 58 -11.67 -17.35 -9.14
C ASN A 58 -10.77 -16.30 -9.80
N GLU A 59 -11.15 -15.01 -9.73
CA GLU A 59 -10.32 -13.89 -10.21
C GLU A 59 -8.98 -13.82 -9.47
N ILE A 60 -8.95 -14.08 -8.15
CA ILE A 60 -7.70 -14.14 -7.37
C ILE A 60 -6.77 -15.25 -7.88
N ARG A 61 -7.30 -16.40 -8.29
CA ARG A 61 -6.48 -17.48 -8.89
C ARG A 61 -5.92 -17.07 -10.25
N MET A 62 -6.72 -16.41 -11.09
CA MET A 62 -6.24 -15.84 -12.35
C MET A 62 -5.12 -14.82 -12.10
N MET A 63 -5.27 -13.95 -11.11
CA MET A 63 -4.20 -13.01 -10.72
C MET A 63 -2.90 -13.74 -10.35
N ALA A 64 -2.98 -14.88 -9.65
CA ALA A 64 -1.80 -15.69 -9.35
C ALA A 64 -1.19 -16.33 -10.61
N GLU A 65 -2.03 -16.90 -11.49
CA GLU A 65 -1.59 -17.49 -12.77
C GLU A 65 -0.86 -16.47 -13.67
N HIS A 66 -1.32 -15.21 -13.66
CA HIS A 66 -0.70 -14.10 -14.39
C HIS A 66 0.44 -13.38 -13.62
N ASN A 67 0.84 -13.86 -12.44
CA ASN A 67 1.87 -13.24 -11.60
C ASN A 67 1.60 -11.75 -11.29
N VAL A 68 0.33 -11.42 -11.06
CA VAL A 68 -0.09 -10.04 -10.72
C VAL A 68 0.36 -9.68 -9.31
N THR A 69 0.77 -8.43 -9.13
CA THR A 69 0.95 -7.83 -7.81
C THR A 69 -0.31 -7.07 -7.41
N ALA A 70 -0.92 -7.43 -6.28
CA ALA A 70 -2.07 -6.71 -5.71
C ALA A 70 -1.58 -5.69 -4.67
N VAL A 71 -2.03 -4.44 -4.73
CA VAL A 71 -1.63 -3.38 -3.78
C VAL A 71 -2.80 -3.01 -2.89
N HIS A 72 -2.71 -3.37 -1.61
CA HIS A 72 -3.70 -3.01 -0.60
C HIS A 72 -3.50 -1.56 -0.13
N CYS A 73 -4.53 -0.73 -0.27
CA CYS A 73 -4.53 0.69 0.17
C CYS A 73 -5.60 0.93 1.26
N PRO A 74 -5.40 0.41 2.49
CA PRO A 74 -6.45 0.38 3.51
C PRO A 74 -6.99 1.75 3.89
N SER A 75 -6.15 2.77 4.09
CA SER A 75 -6.66 4.09 4.50
C SER A 75 -7.57 4.71 3.44
N SER A 76 -7.18 4.61 2.16
CA SER A 76 -7.98 5.13 1.04
C SER A 76 -9.33 4.42 0.94
N ASN A 77 -9.29 3.08 0.92
CA ASN A 77 -10.49 2.24 0.87
C ASN A 77 -11.47 2.58 2.00
N MET A 78 -10.96 2.73 3.23
CA MET A 78 -11.77 3.07 4.40
C MET A 78 -12.28 4.51 4.37
N LYS A 79 -11.44 5.49 3.98
CA LYS A 79 -11.82 6.92 3.94
C LYS A 79 -12.88 7.20 2.89
N LEU A 80 -12.79 6.58 1.72
CA LEU A 80 -13.78 6.73 0.65
C LEU A 80 -15.01 5.84 0.85
N ALA A 81 -14.97 4.90 1.80
CA ALA A 81 -16.03 3.92 2.06
C ALA A 81 -16.49 3.15 0.81
N CYS A 82 -15.64 3.06 -0.20
CA CYS A 82 -15.93 2.41 -1.48
C CYS A 82 -15.12 1.12 -1.64
N GLY A 83 -13.91 1.08 -1.06
CA GLY A 83 -13.01 -0.06 -1.08
C GLY A 83 -13.41 -1.11 -0.06
N GLY A 84 -13.50 -2.35 -0.50
CA GLY A 84 -13.41 -3.50 0.41
C GLY A 84 -12.05 -3.56 1.11
N THR A 85 -11.89 -4.54 1.99
CA THR A 85 -10.67 -4.72 2.79
C THR A 85 -9.50 -5.33 2.01
N LEU A 86 -9.67 -5.76 0.75
CA LEU A 86 -8.82 -6.79 0.11
C LEU A 86 -8.70 -7.97 1.08
N SER A 87 -9.64 -8.92 1.02
CA SER A 87 -9.65 -10.06 1.94
C SER A 87 -8.38 -10.89 1.78
N PHE A 88 -7.39 -10.70 2.66
CA PHE A 88 -6.01 -11.16 2.49
C PHE A 88 -5.84 -12.69 2.42
N PRO A 89 -6.52 -13.51 3.25
CA PRO A 89 -6.28 -14.96 3.27
C PRO A 89 -6.47 -15.62 1.89
N PRO A 90 -7.55 -15.38 1.12
CA PRO A 90 -7.67 -15.86 -0.25
C PRO A 90 -6.51 -15.50 -1.18
N TYR A 91 -5.96 -14.29 -1.09
CA TYR A 91 -4.81 -13.86 -1.91
C TYR A 91 -3.54 -14.62 -1.53
N ARG A 92 -3.29 -14.73 -0.23
CA ARG A 92 -2.15 -15.48 0.31
C ARG A 92 -2.23 -16.95 -0.10
N ASP A 93 -3.39 -17.56 0.06
CA ASP A 93 -3.59 -18.99 -0.23
C ASP A 93 -3.47 -19.30 -1.73
N ALA A 94 -3.83 -18.35 -2.60
CA ALA A 94 -3.64 -18.46 -4.04
C ALA A 94 -2.21 -18.14 -4.50
N GLY A 95 -1.38 -17.54 -3.65
CA GLY A 95 0.00 -17.17 -3.98
C GLY A 95 0.14 -15.84 -4.74
N VAL A 96 -0.85 -14.95 -4.67
CA VAL A 96 -0.75 -13.59 -5.26
C VAL A 96 0.27 -12.75 -4.48
N ASP A 97 1.11 -11.97 -5.19
CA ASP A 97 2.02 -11.03 -4.52
C ASP A 97 1.25 -9.82 -3.99
N VAL A 98 0.92 -9.82 -2.71
CA VAL A 98 0.27 -8.69 -2.05
C VAL A 98 1.31 -7.70 -1.52
N ARG A 99 1.10 -6.41 -1.77
CA ARG A 99 1.89 -5.26 -1.29
C ARG A 99 0.97 -4.23 -0.65
N ILE A 100 1.54 -3.17 -0.10
CA ILE A 100 0.79 -2.07 0.53
C ILE A 100 1.11 -0.77 -0.19
N GLY A 101 0.10 0.07 -0.36
CA GLY A 101 0.21 1.42 -0.89
C GLY A 101 -0.60 2.39 -0.05
N THR A 102 -0.26 3.67 -0.11
CA THR A 102 -1.02 4.73 0.58
C THR A 102 -2.19 5.22 -0.26
N ASP A 103 -2.11 5.09 -1.58
CA ASP A 103 -2.84 5.94 -2.54
C ASP A 103 -2.47 7.43 -2.38
N GLY A 104 -3.19 8.34 -3.02
CA GLY A 104 -2.96 9.78 -2.96
C GLY A 104 -3.35 10.41 -1.63
N ALA A 105 -2.67 11.50 -1.25
CA ALA A 105 -2.89 12.19 0.03
C ALA A 105 -4.35 12.66 0.25
N ALA A 106 -5.08 12.94 -0.83
CA ALA A 106 -6.48 13.35 -0.77
C ALA A 106 -7.43 12.21 -0.33
N SER A 107 -7.11 10.96 -0.67
CA SER A 107 -7.92 9.78 -0.33
C SER A 107 -7.36 9.00 0.85
N SER A 108 -6.05 9.05 1.11
CA SER A 108 -5.39 8.30 2.19
C SER A 108 -5.57 8.88 3.61
N GLY A 109 -6.20 10.05 3.74
CA GLY A 109 -6.35 10.74 5.04
C GLY A 109 -5.23 11.73 5.33
N ASN A 110 -4.76 12.44 4.29
CA ASN A 110 -3.82 13.57 4.33
C ASN A 110 -2.34 13.20 4.53
N GLY A 111 -1.91 11.96 4.21
CA GLY A 111 -0.50 11.59 4.36
C GLY A 111 -0.05 10.39 3.53
N LEU A 112 1.27 10.23 3.39
CA LEU A 112 1.92 9.16 2.64
C LEU A 112 2.76 8.26 3.57
N ASN A 113 2.15 7.80 4.67
CA ASN A 113 2.86 7.05 5.70
C ASN A 113 2.61 5.53 5.56
N LEU A 114 3.58 4.82 4.99
CA LEU A 114 3.50 3.36 4.82
C LEU A 114 3.47 2.55 6.13
N LEU A 115 4.03 3.06 7.24
CA LEU A 115 3.91 2.37 8.54
C LEU A 115 2.47 2.44 9.05
N HIS A 116 1.78 3.57 8.83
CA HIS A 116 0.36 3.68 9.16
C HIS A 116 -0.50 2.75 8.29
N GLU A 117 -0.21 2.66 6.99
CA GLU A 117 -0.89 1.68 6.13
C GLU A 117 -0.65 0.24 6.58
N ALA A 118 0.58 -0.11 6.98
CA ALA A 118 0.88 -1.44 7.50
C ALA A 118 0.11 -1.74 8.80
N ARG A 119 0.02 -0.76 9.72
CA ARG A 119 -0.82 -0.88 10.91
C ARG A 119 -2.27 -1.16 10.54
N LEU A 120 -2.83 -0.37 9.62
CA LEU A 120 -4.23 -0.46 9.22
C LEU A 120 -4.52 -1.76 8.47
N ALA A 121 -3.67 -2.17 7.54
CA ALA A 121 -3.73 -3.46 6.84
C ALA A 121 -3.79 -4.63 7.83
N SER A 122 -2.92 -4.62 8.86
CA SER A 122 -2.93 -5.66 9.90
C SER A 122 -4.25 -5.68 10.68
N LEU A 123 -4.72 -4.52 11.15
CA LEU A 123 -5.91 -4.43 11.99
C LEU A 123 -7.20 -4.72 11.24
N VAL A 124 -7.34 -4.22 10.01
CA VAL A 124 -8.56 -4.40 9.22
C VAL A 124 -8.78 -5.87 8.86
N GLN A 125 -7.71 -6.60 8.50
CA GLN A 125 -7.82 -8.03 8.20
C GLN A 125 -8.21 -8.85 9.43
N ARG A 126 -7.63 -8.54 10.59
CA ARG A 126 -8.00 -9.20 11.85
C ARG A 126 -9.47 -8.99 12.20
N HIS A 127 -9.95 -7.75 12.02
CA HIS A 127 -11.32 -7.38 12.32
C HIS A 127 -12.31 -8.03 11.34
N ASP A 128 -12.05 -7.93 10.04
CA ASP A 128 -12.91 -8.45 8.98
C ASP A 128 -13.07 -9.98 9.04
N HIS A 129 -11.99 -10.68 9.43
CA HIS A 129 -11.97 -12.14 9.52
C HIS A 129 -12.21 -12.72 10.91
N TRP A 130 -12.40 -11.88 11.94
CA TRP A 130 -12.53 -12.33 13.33
C TRP A 130 -11.38 -13.23 13.80
N ASP A 131 -10.18 -12.97 13.29
CA ASP A 131 -8.97 -13.76 13.55
C ASP A 131 -7.80 -12.85 13.96
N ALA A 132 -7.49 -12.87 15.26
CA ALA A 132 -6.40 -12.09 15.84
C ALA A 132 -5.00 -12.59 15.46
N THR A 133 -4.86 -13.69 14.72
CA THR A 133 -3.58 -14.24 14.29
C THR A 133 -3.15 -13.74 12.92
N LEU A 134 -4.05 -13.16 12.12
CA LEU A 134 -3.74 -12.67 10.77
C LEU A 134 -2.80 -11.47 10.75
N LEU A 135 -1.91 -11.44 9.76
CA LEU A 135 -0.96 -10.34 9.49
C LEU A 135 -0.29 -9.81 10.76
N PRO A 136 0.43 -10.64 11.54
CA PRO A 136 1.23 -10.15 12.65
C PRO A 136 2.30 -9.17 12.14
N ALA A 137 2.86 -8.39 13.05
CA ALA A 137 3.81 -7.31 12.73
C ALA A 137 4.96 -7.76 11.80
N GLN A 138 5.47 -8.98 11.97
CA GLN A 138 6.53 -9.51 11.11
C GLN A 138 6.07 -9.73 9.67
N GLU A 139 4.89 -10.34 9.47
CA GLU A 139 4.35 -10.61 8.13
C GLU A 139 4.02 -9.31 7.40
N ILE A 140 3.37 -8.35 8.08
CA ILE A 140 3.03 -7.08 7.43
C ILE A 140 4.24 -6.21 7.14
N PHE A 141 5.28 -6.25 8.00
CA PHE A 141 6.54 -5.57 7.73
C PHE A 141 7.25 -6.18 6.51
N GLN A 142 7.24 -7.51 6.37
CA GLN A 142 7.77 -8.18 5.18
C GLN A 142 7.00 -7.77 3.92
N ILE A 143 5.67 -7.74 3.96
CA ILE A 143 4.84 -7.27 2.84
C ILE A 143 5.20 -5.82 2.46
N ALA A 144 5.34 -4.94 3.45
CA ALA A 144 5.63 -3.52 3.25
C ALA A 144 7.04 -3.25 2.68
N THR A 145 7.99 -4.16 2.92
CA THR A 145 9.42 -3.97 2.57
C THR A 145 9.94 -4.93 1.49
N LYS A 146 9.10 -5.87 1.01
CA LYS A 146 9.52 -6.94 0.10
C LYS A 146 10.24 -6.37 -1.13
N GLY A 147 11.43 -6.89 -1.41
CA GLY A 147 12.24 -6.45 -2.57
C GLY A 147 12.88 -5.07 -2.46
N SER A 148 12.70 -4.35 -1.35
CA SER A 148 13.48 -3.13 -1.07
C SER A 148 14.95 -3.49 -0.83
N GLN A 149 15.85 -2.67 -1.35
CA GLN A 149 17.29 -2.73 -1.09
C GLN A 149 17.77 -1.54 -0.25
N ASP A 150 16.82 -0.69 0.16
CA ASP A 150 17.07 0.52 0.91
C ASP A 150 17.19 0.22 2.40
N TRP A 151 17.87 1.10 3.13
CA TRP A 151 18.10 0.93 4.56
C TRP A 151 17.42 2.05 5.32
N VAL A 152 16.71 1.68 6.37
CA VAL A 152 16.07 2.62 7.29
C VAL A 152 16.48 2.26 8.72
N ALA A 153 16.85 3.27 9.51
CA ALA A 153 17.16 3.10 10.92
C ALA A 153 16.15 3.85 11.79
N TRP A 154 15.72 3.21 12.87
CA TRP A 154 14.81 3.78 13.86
C TRP A 154 15.49 3.91 15.22
N ASN A 155 15.14 4.96 15.96
CA ASN A 155 15.62 5.19 17.31
C ASN A 155 15.02 4.15 18.29
N LEU A 156 15.84 3.23 18.82
CA LEU A 156 15.39 2.23 19.79
C LEU A 156 15.21 2.78 21.22
N ASP A 157 15.71 3.98 21.50
CA ASP A 157 15.49 4.68 22.77
C ASP A 157 14.20 5.51 22.78
N ASP A 158 13.51 5.61 21.64
CA ASP A 158 12.16 6.14 21.56
C ASP A 158 11.22 5.37 22.51
N ILE A 159 10.42 6.10 23.29
CA ILE A 159 9.45 5.50 24.22
C ILE A 159 8.46 4.56 23.50
N ARG A 160 8.16 4.83 22.23
CA ARG A 160 7.29 3.98 21.38
C ARG A 160 7.87 2.59 21.11
N MET A 161 9.19 2.43 21.24
CA MET A 161 9.90 1.14 21.12
C MET A 161 9.88 0.32 22.42
N ARG A 162 9.14 0.77 23.44
CA ARG A 162 9.00 0.08 24.73
C ARG A 162 7.56 -0.42 24.95
N PRO A 163 7.37 -1.53 25.70
CA PRO A 163 8.39 -2.40 26.29
C PRO A 163 9.07 -3.29 25.23
N LEU A 164 10.29 -3.73 25.52
CA LEU A 164 11.07 -4.64 24.65
C LEU A 164 10.48 -6.06 24.55
N GLY A 165 9.62 -6.43 25.51
CA GLY A 165 9.20 -7.81 25.73
C GLY A 165 10.26 -8.64 26.46
N ARG A 166 9.85 -9.76 27.06
CA ARG A 166 10.72 -10.62 27.88
C ARG A 166 11.97 -11.12 27.14
N SER A 167 11.83 -11.35 25.83
CA SER A 167 12.89 -11.88 24.96
C SER A 167 13.39 -10.85 23.94
N ASN A 168 13.20 -9.55 24.20
CA ASN A 168 13.59 -8.47 23.30
C ASN A 168 13.00 -8.59 21.88
N ASN A 169 11.74 -9.05 21.79
CA ASN A 169 11.09 -9.48 20.54
C ASN A 169 9.92 -8.59 20.11
N ARG A 170 9.75 -7.41 20.73
CA ARG A 170 8.63 -6.51 20.41
C ARG A 170 8.96 -5.37 19.45
N HIS A 171 10.20 -5.23 19.00
CA HIS A 171 10.63 -4.11 18.13
C HIS A 171 9.74 -3.90 16.91
N LEU A 172 9.49 -4.94 16.11
CA LEU A 172 8.62 -4.83 14.94
C LEU A 172 7.16 -4.53 15.31
N ALA A 173 6.65 -5.15 16.38
CA ALA A 173 5.30 -4.85 16.85
C ALA A 173 5.17 -3.40 17.32
N ASN A 174 6.14 -2.91 18.07
CA ASN A 174 6.20 -1.53 18.52
C ASN A 174 6.29 -0.57 17.33
N LEU A 175 7.16 -0.84 16.35
CA LEU A 175 7.29 -0.03 15.14
C LEU A 175 5.99 0.01 14.33
N ILE A 176 5.36 -1.15 14.07
CA ILE A 176 4.13 -1.22 13.27
C ILE A 176 2.96 -0.56 14.01
N TYR A 177 2.76 -0.87 15.30
CA TYR A 177 1.57 -0.41 15.99
C TYR A 177 1.72 0.96 16.65
N ASN A 178 2.93 1.44 16.95
CA ASN A 178 3.14 2.73 17.61
C ASN A 178 3.94 3.73 16.75
N GLY A 179 4.58 3.27 15.68
CA GLY A 179 5.56 4.06 14.93
C GLY A 179 6.90 4.16 15.68
N GLY A 180 7.79 4.99 15.15
CA GLY A 180 9.08 5.29 15.75
C GLY A 180 9.75 6.47 15.07
N GLU A 181 10.69 7.10 15.76
CA GLU A 181 11.53 8.13 15.17
C GLU A 181 12.49 7.51 14.13
N CYS A 182 12.33 7.93 12.87
CA CYS A 182 13.23 7.57 11.79
C CYS A 182 14.49 8.44 11.85
N LEU A 183 15.64 7.81 12.01
CA LEU A 183 16.94 8.47 12.09
C LEU A 183 17.58 8.56 10.72
N ASP A 184 17.69 7.43 10.03
CA ASP A 184 18.44 7.32 8.78
C ASP A 184 17.59 6.71 7.68
N VAL A 185 17.76 7.21 6.46
CA VAL A 185 17.22 6.64 5.22
C VAL A 185 18.32 6.64 4.18
N TRP A 186 18.64 5.47 3.63
CA TRP A 186 19.65 5.28 2.61
C TRP A 186 19.05 4.60 1.38
N VAL A 187 19.24 5.21 0.22
CA VAL A 187 18.75 4.71 -1.08
C VAL A 187 19.95 4.61 -2.02
N ASN A 188 20.19 3.43 -2.59
CA ASN A 188 21.34 3.17 -3.47
C ASN A 188 22.70 3.63 -2.89
N GLY A 189 22.89 3.46 -1.58
CA GLY A 189 24.12 3.86 -0.88
C GLY A 189 24.25 5.36 -0.58
N GLN A 190 23.24 6.18 -0.92
CA GLN A 190 23.20 7.60 -0.61
C GLN A 190 22.30 7.86 0.61
N ALA A 191 22.82 8.60 1.60
CA ALA A 191 22.02 9.07 2.73
C ALA A 191 21.06 10.17 2.27
N LEU A 192 19.76 9.91 2.38
CA LEU A 192 18.71 10.92 2.18
C LEU A 192 18.34 11.60 3.50
N ARG A 193 18.40 10.85 4.61
CA ARG A 193 18.22 11.31 5.98
C ARG A 193 19.31 10.69 6.84
N LYS A 194 19.88 11.47 7.76
CA LYS A 194 20.90 11.00 8.69
C LYS A 194 20.74 11.67 10.05
N ASP A 195 20.84 10.90 11.13
CA ASP A 195 20.76 11.40 12.52
C ASP A 195 19.49 12.23 12.77
N GLY A 196 18.37 11.85 12.14
CA GLY A 196 17.10 12.57 12.27
C GLY A 196 17.01 13.86 11.44
N VAL A 197 17.96 14.13 10.53
CA VAL A 197 17.97 15.30 9.67
C VAL A 197 17.88 14.89 8.20
N THR A 198 16.92 15.45 7.46
CA THR A 198 16.80 15.24 6.01
C THR A 198 17.88 16.04 5.29
N LEU A 199 18.67 15.38 4.44
CA LEU A 199 19.85 15.95 3.78
C LEU A 199 19.57 16.43 2.35
N THR A 200 18.57 15.84 1.70
CA THR A 200 18.33 16.02 0.26
C THR A 200 17.22 16.99 -0.08
N LEU A 201 16.47 17.47 0.91
CA LEU A 201 15.34 18.37 0.75
C LEU A 201 15.42 19.51 1.78
N ASP A 202 15.08 20.73 1.35
CA ASP A 202 14.84 21.85 2.26
C ASP A 202 13.38 21.82 2.72
N GLU A 203 13.15 21.19 3.88
CA GLU A 203 11.81 21.00 4.43
C GLU A 203 11.09 22.33 4.68
N LYS A 204 11.80 23.38 5.10
CA LYS A 204 11.18 24.69 5.37
C LYS A 204 10.69 25.33 4.08
N LYS A 205 11.51 25.26 3.03
CA LYS A 205 11.11 25.75 1.70
C LYS A 205 9.91 24.97 1.16
N ILE A 206 9.92 23.64 1.27
CA ILE A 206 8.82 22.79 0.80
C ILE A 206 7.52 23.10 1.55
N ILE A 207 7.57 23.30 2.86
CA ILE A 207 6.38 23.71 3.65
C ILE A 207 5.81 25.01 3.09
N SER A 208 6.64 26.02 2.86
CA SER A 208 6.17 27.29 2.29
C SER A 208 5.62 27.13 0.86
N GLU A 209 6.21 26.26 0.04
CA GLU A 209 5.70 25.99 -1.32
C GLU A 209 4.35 25.29 -1.29
N LEU A 210 4.14 24.34 -0.37
CA LEU A 210 2.84 23.68 -0.17
C LEU A 210 1.77 24.68 0.29
N ASP A 211 2.08 25.55 1.26
CA ASP A 211 1.14 26.57 1.74
C ASP A 211 0.76 27.55 0.62
N ASN A 212 1.73 27.98 -0.19
CA ASN A 212 1.47 28.84 -1.36
C ASN A 212 0.61 28.13 -2.43
N ALA A 213 0.84 26.83 -2.66
CA ALA A 213 0.04 26.05 -3.59
C ALA A 213 -1.43 25.99 -3.15
N VAL A 214 -1.69 25.83 -1.84
CA VAL A 214 -3.04 25.87 -1.27
C VAL A 214 -3.70 27.23 -1.53
N HIS A 215 -3.00 28.34 -1.25
CA HIS A 215 -3.53 29.68 -1.53
C HIS A 215 -3.91 29.85 -3.00
N SER A 216 -3.07 29.39 -3.93
CA SER A 216 -3.37 29.47 -5.37
C SER A 216 -4.53 28.56 -5.81
N TYR A 217 -4.69 27.40 -5.18
CA TYR A 217 -5.73 26.43 -5.52
C TYR A 217 -7.12 26.92 -5.10
N TYR A 218 -7.19 27.60 -3.95
CA TYR A 218 -8.45 28.14 -3.40
C TYR A 218 -8.72 29.60 -3.78
N GLU A 219 -7.88 30.21 -4.62
CA GLU A 219 -8.08 31.59 -5.07
C GLU A 219 -9.43 31.73 -5.79
N GLY A 220 -10.32 32.56 -5.24
CA GLY A 220 -11.66 32.79 -5.79
C GLY A 220 -12.71 31.71 -5.47
N VAL A 221 -12.35 30.69 -4.69
CA VAL A 221 -13.28 29.69 -4.14
C VAL A 221 -13.66 30.04 -2.70
N GLU A 222 -12.74 30.65 -1.95
CA GLU A 222 -12.95 31.25 -0.61
C GLU A 222 -13.00 32.78 -0.66
#